data_AF-A0A3D3EYB1-F1
#
_entry.id   AF-A0A3D3EYB1-F1
#
_cell.length_a   1.000
_cell.length_b   1.000
_cell.length_c   1.000
_cell.angle_alpha   90.00
_cell.angle_beta   90.00
_cell.angle_gamma   90.00
#
_symmetry.space_group_name_H-M   'P 1'
#
loop_
_entity.id
_entity.type
_entity.pdbx_description
1 polymer ?
#
loop_
_entity_poly.entity_id
_entity_poly.type
_entity_poly.pdbx_seq_one_letter_code
_entity_poly.pdbx_strand_id
1 'polypeptide(L)'
;MAQKIAETEQSSPEDIIAAYPESFHTYVREIKDDSFERKVYKAVVNDSTVAYCFEIGGERLWGTMQALVSTSTDFRTILSFAIVDQNETPGLGARIEEDWFLNQFSNRLFVVNPKSTEDVTQSYEFIAETQSPENDRQLRRVTGATITSDSVIKMLRDEFNYIYKYYGTTAYEKD
;
A
#
# COMPACT_ATOMS: atom_id res chain seq x y z
N MET A 1 -5.20 -6.61 2.11
CA MET A 1 -5.54 -7.94 1.54
C MET A 1 -6.79 -8.57 2.17
N ALA A 2 -6.91 -8.62 3.50
CA ALA A 2 -8.04 -9.28 4.20
C ALA A 2 -9.42 -8.89 3.64
N GLN A 3 -9.64 -7.61 3.33
CA GLN A 3 -10.88 -7.15 2.72
C GLN A 3 -11.23 -7.89 1.41
N LYS A 4 -10.29 -8.04 0.48
CA LYS A 4 -10.54 -8.72 -0.80
C LYS A 4 -10.77 -10.23 -0.62
N ILE A 5 -10.11 -10.83 0.37
CA ILE A 5 -10.35 -12.24 0.74
C ILE A 5 -11.77 -12.38 1.29
N ALA A 6 -12.14 -11.55 2.26
CA ALA A 6 -13.45 -11.56 2.91
C ALA A 6 -14.60 -11.33 1.92
N GLU A 7 -14.44 -10.36 1.00
CA GLU A 7 -15.40 -10.11 -0.09
C GLU A 7 -15.65 -11.36 -0.94
N THR A 8 -14.60 -12.13 -1.26
CA THR A 8 -14.70 -13.33 -2.10
C THR A 8 -15.29 -14.53 -1.34
N GLU A 9 -14.91 -14.68 -0.07
CA GLU A 9 -15.37 -15.76 0.82
C GLU A 9 -16.74 -15.47 1.46
N GLN A 10 -17.33 -14.30 1.21
CA GLN A 10 -18.57 -13.83 1.86
C GLN A 10 -18.46 -13.83 3.40
N SER A 11 -17.31 -13.37 3.91
CA SER A 11 -16.99 -13.24 5.34
C SER A 11 -16.67 -11.78 5.69
N SER A 12 -16.29 -11.51 6.94
CA SER A 12 -15.82 -10.20 7.37
C SER A 12 -14.28 -10.11 7.32
N PRO A 13 -13.69 -8.95 7.01
CA PRO A 13 -12.24 -8.77 7.12
C PRO A 13 -11.69 -9.10 8.51
N GLU A 14 -12.48 -8.81 9.55
CA GLU A 14 -12.17 -9.09 10.95
C GLU A 14 -12.03 -10.59 11.21
N ASP A 15 -12.93 -11.43 10.67
CA ASP A 15 -12.84 -12.88 10.80
C ASP A 15 -11.58 -13.44 10.11
N ILE A 16 -11.24 -12.90 8.92
CA ILE A 16 -10.01 -13.27 8.21
C ILE A 16 -8.77 -12.92 9.04
N ILE A 17 -8.75 -11.76 9.68
CA ILE A 17 -7.64 -11.32 10.54
C ILE A 17 -7.58 -12.15 11.82
N ALA A 18 -8.72 -12.41 12.47
CA ALA A 18 -8.79 -13.19 13.71
C ALA A 18 -8.35 -14.65 13.53
N ALA A 19 -8.46 -15.19 12.32
CA ALA A 19 -8.00 -16.54 11.97
C ALA A 19 -6.48 -16.62 11.66
N TYR A 20 -5.71 -15.55 11.83
CA TYR A 20 -4.25 -15.60 11.68
C TYR A 20 -3.62 -16.53 12.76
N PRO A 21 -2.66 -17.41 12.41
CA PRO A 21 -1.93 -17.49 11.13
C PRO A 21 -2.55 -18.40 10.06
N GLU A 22 -3.62 -19.15 10.36
CA GLU A 22 -4.22 -20.09 9.41
C GLU A 22 -4.77 -19.40 8.16
N SER A 23 -5.37 -18.22 8.30
CA SER A 23 -5.81 -17.43 7.14
C SER A 23 -4.65 -17.02 6.23
N PHE A 24 -3.47 -16.72 6.79
CA PHE A 24 -2.27 -16.43 6.01
C PHE A 24 -1.84 -17.65 5.21
N HIS A 25 -1.73 -18.82 5.85
CA HIS A 25 -1.38 -20.06 5.13
C HIS A 25 -2.43 -20.48 4.11
N THR A 26 -3.71 -20.22 4.39
CA THR A 26 -4.81 -20.56 3.49
C THR A 26 -4.76 -19.69 2.24
N TYR A 27 -4.69 -18.37 2.40
CA TYR A 27 -4.94 -17.44 1.30
C TYR A 27 -3.68 -16.78 0.72
N VAL A 28 -2.58 -16.66 1.47
CA VAL A 28 -1.41 -15.88 1.04
C VAL A 28 -0.32 -16.78 0.48
N ARG A 29 0.27 -16.38 -0.65
CA ARG A 29 1.42 -17.06 -1.28
C ARG A 29 2.49 -16.03 -1.59
N GLU A 30 3.74 -16.36 -1.27
CA GLU A 30 4.90 -15.59 -1.71
C GLU A 30 5.13 -15.81 -3.21
N ILE A 31 5.44 -14.73 -3.93
CA ILE A 31 5.87 -14.75 -5.32
C ILE A 31 7.40 -14.74 -5.31
N LYS A 32 8.00 -15.80 -5.85
CA LYS A 32 9.44 -15.86 -6.08
C LYS A 32 9.75 -15.22 -7.42
N ASP A 33 10.21 -13.98 -7.38
CA ASP A 33 10.59 -13.20 -8.56
C ASP A 33 11.97 -12.58 -8.35
N ASP A 34 12.99 -13.22 -8.91
CA ASP A 34 14.38 -12.78 -8.79
C ASP A 34 14.64 -11.43 -9.49
N SER A 35 13.69 -10.93 -10.29
CA SER A 35 13.79 -9.62 -10.93
C SER A 35 13.36 -8.47 -10.01
N PHE A 36 12.63 -8.78 -8.93
CA PHE A 36 12.15 -7.80 -7.97
C PHE A 36 12.88 -8.00 -6.63
N GLU A 37 13.61 -6.99 -6.18
CA GLU A 37 14.56 -7.12 -5.05
C GLU A 37 13.89 -7.34 -3.68
N ARG A 38 12.56 -7.32 -3.61
CA ARG A 38 11.78 -7.28 -2.36
C ARG A 38 10.72 -8.36 -2.36
N LYS A 39 10.24 -8.73 -1.18
CA LYS A 39 9.21 -9.78 -1.11
C LYS A 39 7.89 -9.26 -1.67
N VAL A 40 7.26 -10.12 -2.46
CA VAL A 40 5.93 -9.91 -3.01
C VAL A 40 5.06 -11.08 -2.63
N TYR A 41 3.83 -10.80 -2.24
CA TYR A 41 2.83 -11.79 -1.90
C TYR A 41 1.59 -11.57 -2.74
N LYS A 42 0.85 -12.65 -2.96
CA LYS A 42 -0.50 -12.61 -3.54
C LYS A 42 -1.50 -13.30 -2.61
N ALA A 43 -2.69 -12.73 -2.52
CA ALA A 43 -3.84 -13.39 -1.93
C ALA A 43 -4.57 -14.17 -3.02
N VAL A 44 -4.80 -15.47 -2.78
CA VAL A 44 -5.49 -16.40 -3.68
C VAL A 44 -6.71 -16.96 -2.98
N VAL A 45 -7.86 -16.86 -3.64
CA VAL A 45 -9.14 -17.41 -3.21
C VAL A 45 -9.77 -18.12 -4.40
N ASN A 46 -10.23 -19.36 -4.24
CA ASN A 46 -10.81 -20.17 -5.33
C ASN A 46 -9.92 -20.16 -6.60
N ASP A 47 -8.62 -20.42 -6.42
CA ASP A 47 -7.57 -20.39 -7.46
C ASP A 47 -7.37 -19.05 -8.20
N SER A 48 -8.07 -18.00 -7.77
CA SER A 48 -8.01 -16.66 -8.36
C SER A 48 -7.21 -15.71 -7.47
N THR A 49 -6.30 -14.94 -8.06
CA THR A 49 -5.58 -13.89 -7.32
C THR A 49 -6.51 -12.70 -7.12
N VAL A 50 -6.70 -12.27 -5.86
CA VAL A 50 -7.65 -11.20 -5.50
C VAL A 50 -6.97 -9.92 -5.02
N ALA A 51 -5.69 -9.99 -4.64
CA ALA A 51 -4.87 -8.86 -4.23
C ALA A 51 -3.38 -9.22 -4.27
N TYR A 52 -2.53 -8.19 -4.29
CA TYR A 52 -1.09 -8.31 -4.07
C TYR A 52 -0.67 -7.55 -2.82
N CYS A 53 0.51 -7.87 -2.29
CA CYS A 53 1.16 -7.13 -1.21
C CYS A 53 2.67 -7.06 -1.47
N PHE A 54 3.23 -5.87 -1.29
CA PHE A 54 4.64 -5.58 -1.53
C PHE A 54 5.28 -5.09 -0.24
N GLU A 55 6.46 -5.61 0.07
CA GLU A 55 7.40 -4.91 0.95
C GLU A 55 7.95 -3.70 0.21
N ILE A 56 7.81 -2.52 0.80
CA ILE A 56 8.26 -1.23 0.26
C ILE A 56 9.06 -0.47 1.31
N GLY A 57 9.83 0.54 0.88
CA GLY A 57 10.70 1.28 1.79
C GLY A 57 12.04 0.58 2.04
N GLY A 58 12.63 0.86 3.21
CA GLY A 58 13.86 0.24 3.72
C GLY A 58 15.14 1.06 3.53
N GLU A 59 16.24 0.51 4.09
CA GLU A 59 17.58 1.10 4.15
C GLU A 59 18.16 1.35 2.76
N ARG A 60 17.81 2.49 2.17
CA ARG A 60 18.45 3.15 1.02
C ARG A 60 17.75 4.49 0.78
N LEU A 61 16.58 4.44 0.15
CA LEU A 61 15.88 5.63 -0.33
C LEU A 61 15.05 6.31 0.77
N TRP A 62 14.63 5.56 1.80
CA TRP A 62 13.64 5.99 2.80
C TRP A 62 14.13 5.91 4.24
N GLY A 63 15.45 5.76 4.45
CA GLY A 63 16.02 5.57 5.77
C GLY A 63 15.52 4.27 6.41
N THR A 64 15.00 4.37 7.64
CA THR A 64 14.46 3.22 8.39
C THR A 64 12.99 2.94 8.12
N MET A 65 12.29 3.75 7.30
CA MET A 65 10.87 3.54 7.06
C MET A 65 10.65 2.33 6.14
N GLN A 66 10.14 1.23 6.70
CA GLN A 66 9.74 0.03 6.00
C GLN A 66 8.23 -0.16 6.13
N ALA A 67 7.57 -0.57 5.04
CA ALA A 67 6.13 -0.74 5.02
C ALA A 67 5.69 -1.92 4.16
N LEU A 68 4.45 -2.35 4.39
CA LEU A 68 3.70 -3.26 3.54
C LEU A 68 2.58 -2.47 2.86
N VAL A 69 2.48 -2.59 1.54
CA VAL A 69 1.35 -2.04 0.79
C VAL A 69 0.65 -3.14 0.02
N SER A 70 -0.66 -3.25 0.25
CA SER A 70 -1.50 -4.17 -0.52
C SER A 70 -2.26 -3.43 -1.61
N THR A 71 -2.39 -4.06 -2.79
CA THR A 71 -2.98 -3.46 -3.98
C THR A 71 -4.06 -4.34 -4.59
N SER A 72 -4.92 -3.72 -5.41
CA SER A 72 -5.77 -4.44 -6.36
C SER A 72 -4.93 -5.27 -7.35
N THR A 73 -5.58 -6.17 -8.09
CA THR A 73 -4.95 -7.09 -9.05
C THR A 73 -4.32 -6.40 -10.25
N ASP A 74 -4.78 -5.20 -10.59
CA ASP A 74 -4.20 -4.31 -11.60
C ASP A 74 -3.14 -3.36 -11.03
N PHE A 75 -2.82 -3.50 -9.74
CA PHE A 75 -1.90 -2.68 -8.95
C PHE A 75 -2.31 -1.21 -8.78
N ARG A 76 -3.52 -0.81 -9.21
CA ARG A 76 -3.87 0.62 -9.30
C ARG A 76 -4.32 1.24 -7.99
N THR A 77 -4.94 0.44 -7.14
CA THR A 77 -5.61 0.89 -5.93
C THR A 77 -4.88 0.32 -4.71
N ILE A 78 -4.47 1.18 -3.78
CA ILE A 78 -4.02 0.76 -2.46
C ILE A 78 -5.24 0.24 -1.72
N LEU A 79 -5.19 -1.01 -1.29
CA LEU A 79 -6.24 -1.64 -0.48
C LEU A 79 -6.01 -1.38 1.00
N SER A 80 -4.76 -1.45 1.43
CA SER A 80 -4.32 -1.22 2.81
C SER A 80 -2.81 -1.00 2.83
N PHE A 81 -2.35 -0.18 3.77
CA PHE A 81 -0.96 0.22 3.95
C PHE A 81 -0.62 0.14 5.44
N ALA A 82 0.52 -0.44 5.78
CA ALA A 82 1.00 -0.57 7.14
C ALA A 82 2.49 -0.26 7.20
N ILE A 83 2.91 0.52 8.19
CA ILE A 83 4.32 0.77 8.48
C ILE A 83 4.78 -0.32 9.46
N VAL A 84 5.89 -0.98 9.12
CA VAL A 84 6.44 -2.12 9.86
C VAL A 84 7.63 -1.69 10.71
N ASP A 85 8.43 -0.74 10.22
CA ASP A 85 9.56 -0.19 10.94
C ASP A 85 9.76 1.28 10.58
N GLN A 86 10.21 2.09 11.55
CA GLN A 86 10.55 3.51 11.40
C GLN A 86 11.32 4.02 12.65
N ASN A 87 11.99 5.17 12.54
CA ASN A 87 12.79 5.76 13.62
C ASN A 87 12.47 7.25 13.87
N GLU A 88 11.23 7.64 13.59
CA GLU A 88 10.70 8.97 13.82
C GLU A 88 10.41 9.22 15.31
N THR A 89 10.29 10.49 15.68
CA THR A 89 10.08 10.85 17.10
C THR A 89 8.67 10.47 17.57
N PRO A 90 8.52 9.70 18.68
CA PRO A 90 7.23 9.38 19.29
C PRO A 90 6.40 10.64 19.60
N GLY A 91 5.11 10.62 19.29
CA GLY A 91 4.21 11.77 19.48
C GLY A 91 4.35 12.89 18.45
N LEU A 92 5.30 12.78 17.51
CA LEU A 92 5.49 13.67 16.36
C LEU A 92 5.43 12.84 15.08
N GLY A 93 6.57 12.45 14.51
CA GLY A 93 6.63 11.73 13.24
C GLY A 93 6.11 10.30 13.31
N ALA A 94 6.31 9.60 14.43
CA ALA A 94 5.86 8.21 14.58
C ALA A 94 4.34 8.05 14.50
N ARG A 95 3.58 9.15 14.59
CA ARG A 95 2.11 9.14 14.44
C ARG A 95 1.64 8.74 13.04
N ILE A 96 2.55 8.61 12.06
CA ILE A 96 2.25 8.00 10.76
C ILE A 96 1.80 6.53 10.87
N GLU A 97 2.06 5.87 12.00
CA GLU A 97 1.57 4.52 12.30
C GLU A 97 0.13 4.51 12.83
N GLU A 98 -0.43 5.65 13.19
CA GLU A 98 -1.79 5.72 13.75
C GLU A 98 -2.84 5.39 12.67
N ASP A 99 -3.87 4.63 13.06
CA ASP A 99 -4.93 4.17 12.17
C ASP A 99 -5.59 5.31 11.37
N TRP A 100 -5.79 6.48 11.97
CA TRP A 100 -6.41 7.60 11.28
C TRP A 100 -5.58 8.10 10.10
N PHE A 101 -4.25 7.95 10.16
CA PHE A 101 -3.32 8.37 9.10
C PHE A 101 -3.23 7.29 8.04
N LEU A 102 -3.01 6.03 8.45
CA LEU A 102 -2.90 4.88 7.53
C LEU A 102 -4.20 4.62 6.78
N ASN A 103 -5.36 4.72 7.44
CA ASN A 103 -6.67 4.46 6.82
C ASN A 103 -7.03 5.47 5.74
N GLN A 104 -6.35 6.61 5.66
CA GLN A 104 -6.54 7.53 4.55
C GLN A 104 -6.18 6.87 3.23
N PHE A 105 -5.24 5.91 3.22
CA PHE A 105 -4.78 5.19 2.03
C PHE A 105 -5.61 3.94 1.69
N SER A 106 -6.55 3.55 2.54
CA SER A 106 -7.39 2.37 2.30
C SER A 106 -8.34 2.59 1.13
N ASN A 107 -8.43 1.61 0.23
CA ASN A 107 -9.22 1.66 -1.01
C ASN A 107 -8.98 2.90 -1.88
N ARG A 108 -7.73 3.39 -1.94
CA ARG A 108 -7.36 4.65 -2.60
C ARG A 108 -6.71 4.41 -3.96
N LEU A 109 -7.25 5.03 -5.01
CA LEU A 109 -6.72 4.96 -6.37
C LEU A 109 -5.37 5.69 -6.47
N PHE A 110 -4.27 4.97 -6.58
CA PHE A 110 -2.93 5.56 -6.57
C PHE A 110 -2.28 5.65 -7.96
N VAL A 111 -2.74 4.84 -8.93
CA VAL A 111 -2.20 4.84 -10.31
C VAL A 111 -3.26 5.24 -11.34
N VAL A 112 -2.96 6.32 -12.04
CA VAL A 112 -3.85 6.95 -13.04
C VAL A 112 -3.28 6.91 -14.45
N ASN A 113 -1.96 6.77 -14.60
CA ASN A 113 -1.26 6.76 -15.89
C ASN A 113 -0.41 5.50 -16.07
N PRO A 114 -1.01 4.29 -16.12
CA PRO A 114 -0.26 3.03 -16.10
C PRO A 114 0.68 2.80 -17.29
N LYS A 115 0.57 3.62 -18.35
CA LYS A 115 1.45 3.60 -19.54
C LYS A 115 2.59 4.62 -19.48
N SER A 116 2.65 5.43 -18.44
CA SER A 116 3.69 6.46 -18.28
C SER A 116 5.05 5.81 -17.97
N THR A 117 6.11 6.36 -18.56
CA THR A 117 7.49 5.94 -18.26
C THR A 117 8.17 6.83 -17.23
N GLU A 118 7.52 7.92 -16.82
CA GLU A 118 8.05 8.89 -15.85
C GLU A 118 7.36 8.76 -14.49
N ASP A 119 6.03 8.86 -14.50
CA ASP A 119 5.20 8.78 -13.30
C ASP A 119 3.82 8.24 -13.62
N VAL A 120 3.46 7.12 -13.01
CA VAL A 120 2.16 6.47 -13.16
C VAL A 120 1.12 7.01 -12.16
N THR A 121 1.57 7.74 -11.13
CA THR A 121 0.81 7.93 -9.89
C THR A 121 -0.10 9.16 -9.89
N GLN A 122 -1.07 9.15 -8.98
CA GLN A 122 -1.95 10.27 -8.66
C GLN A 122 -1.29 11.17 -7.62
N SER A 123 -1.25 12.48 -7.88
CA SER A 123 -0.83 13.46 -6.88
C SER A 123 -1.89 13.62 -5.78
N TYR A 124 -1.43 13.66 -4.53
CA TYR A 124 -2.22 13.98 -3.34
C TYR A 124 -1.71 15.24 -2.67
N GLU A 125 -2.63 16.02 -2.11
CA GLU A 125 -2.35 17.23 -1.34
C GLU A 125 -2.53 16.94 0.15
N PHE A 126 -1.55 17.36 0.96
CA PHE A 126 -1.69 17.34 2.41
C PHE A 126 -2.32 18.64 2.92
N ILE A 127 -3.45 18.50 3.64
CA ILE A 127 -4.12 19.55 4.40
C ILE A 127 -3.82 19.42 5.90
N ALA A 128 -4.21 20.41 6.69
CA ALA A 128 -4.01 20.35 8.14
C ALA A 128 -4.80 19.19 8.77
N GLU A 129 -4.27 18.60 9.84
CA GLU A 129 -4.88 17.46 10.56
C GLU A 129 -6.32 17.73 11.01
N THR A 130 -6.64 19.00 11.31
CA THR A 130 -7.93 19.46 11.82
C THR A 130 -8.94 19.77 10.72
N GLN A 131 -8.52 19.78 9.45
CA GLN A 131 -9.40 20.06 8.32
C GLN A 131 -10.03 18.79 7.79
N SER A 132 -11.25 18.92 7.26
CA SER A 132 -11.89 17.86 6.49
C SER A 132 -11.46 17.97 5.02
N PRO A 133 -11.07 16.86 4.37
CA PRO A 133 -10.83 16.85 2.93
C PRO A 133 -12.05 17.35 2.14
N GLU A 134 -11.80 18.25 1.19
CA GLU A 134 -12.83 18.76 0.28
C GLU A 134 -13.02 17.86 -0.94
N ASN A 135 -12.05 16.98 -1.21
CA ASN A 135 -12.09 16.00 -2.29
C ASN A 135 -11.16 14.80 -1.99
N ASP A 136 -11.29 13.75 -2.79
CA ASP A 136 -10.55 12.50 -2.60
C ASP A 136 -9.04 12.63 -2.82
N ARG A 137 -8.52 13.75 -3.34
CA ARG A 137 -7.07 13.98 -3.49
C ARG A 137 -6.45 14.68 -2.30
N GLN A 138 -7.24 15.01 -1.27
CA GLN A 138 -6.72 15.59 -0.05
C GLN A 138 -6.55 14.54 1.05
N LEU A 139 -5.43 14.66 1.75
CA LEU A 139 -5.01 13.82 2.88
C LEU A 139 -4.69 14.73 4.05
N ARG A 140 -4.96 14.28 5.26
CA ARG A 140 -4.60 15.01 6.47
C ARG A 140 -3.16 14.67 6.86
N ARG A 141 -2.37 15.72 7.08
CA ARG A 141 -1.00 15.66 7.54
C ARG A 141 -0.94 15.48 9.04
N VAL A 142 0.09 14.80 9.55
CA VAL A 142 0.40 14.79 10.99
C VAL A 142 0.90 16.18 11.42
N THR A 143 0.21 16.80 12.39
CA THR A 143 0.60 18.11 12.92
C THR A 143 2.00 18.07 13.50
N GLY A 144 2.88 18.98 13.07
CA GLY A 144 4.26 19.05 13.54
C GLY A 144 5.22 18.05 12.89
N ALA A 145 4.75 17.17 11.98
CA ALA A 145 5.57 16.18 11.29
C ALA A 145 5.38 16.24 9.77
N THR A 146 5.57 17.45 9.20
CA THR A 146 5.45 17.71 7.77
C THR A 146 6.41 16.85 6.93
N ILE A 147 7.70 16.81 7.31
CA ILE A 147 8.73 16.08 6.57
C ILE A 147 8.40 14.59 6.54
N THR A 148 8.00 14.04 7.69
CA THR A 148 7.64 12.63 7.83
C THR A 148 6.41 12.28 7.00
N SER A 149 5.35 13.09 7.08
CA SER A 149 4.13 12.86 6.30
C SER A 149 4.40 12.92 4.79
N ASP A 150 5.14 13.93 4.33
CA ASP A 150 5.49 14.11 2.93
C ASP A 150 6.39 12.96 2.42
N SER A 151 7.25 12.42 3.29
CA SER A 151 8.10 11.26 2.98
C SER A 151 7.29 9.99 2.74
N VAL A 152 6.15 9.79 3.42
CA VAL A 152 5.25 8.66 3.15
C VAL A 152 4.67 8.73 1.74
N ILE A 153 4.17 9.90 1.30
CA ILE A 153 3.63 10.05 -0.06
C ILE A 153 4.72 9.90 -1.10
N LYS A 154 5.89 10.48 -0.84
CA LYS A 154 7.03 10.36 -1.75
C LYS A 154 7.48 8.90 -1.87
N MET A 155 7.53 8.16 -0.76
CA MET A 155 7.80 6.73 -0.75
C MET A 155 6.78 5.99 -1.59
N LEU A 156 5.49 6.12 -1.29
CA LEU A 156 4.45 5.44 -2.08
C LEU A 156 4.56 5.78 -3.58
N ARG A 157 4.82 7.04 -3.93
CA ARG A 157 5.01 7.45 -5.33
C ARG A 157 6.15 6.70 -6.01
N ASP A 158 7.34 6.74 -5.43
CA ASP A 158 8.53 6.13 -6.01
C ASP A 158 8.39 4.59 -6.08
N GLU A 159 7.75 4.00 -5.07
CA GLU A 159 7.52 2.56 -4.97
C GLU A 159 6.48 2.07 -5.98
N PHE A 160 5.39 2.82 -6.19
CA PHE A 160 4.41 2.45 -7.23
C PHE A 160 4.99 2.62 -8.64
N ASN A 161 5.84 3.61 -8.88
CA ASN A 161 6.58 3.72 -10.14
C ASN A 161 7.50 2.50 -10.34
N TYR A 162 8.19 2.05 -9.29
CA TYR A 162 9.01 0.85 -9.33
C TYR A 162 8.16 -0.42 -9.58
N ILE A 163 7.08 -0.62 -8.83
CA ILE A 163 6.16 -1.76 -8.99
C ILE A 163 5.63 -1.84 -10.43
N TYR A 164 5.15 -0.73 -11.00
CA TYR A 164 4.59 -0.71 -12.36
C TYR A 164 5.62 -0.98 -13.44
N LYS A 165 6.87 -0.57 -13.23
CA LYS A 165 7.96 -0.87 -14.16
C LYS A 165 8.17 -2.39 -14.32
N TYR A 166 7.97 -3.17 -13.25
CA TYR A 166 8.20 -4.62 -13.26
C TYR A 166 6.92 -5.43 -13.52
N TYR A 167 5.82 -5.07 -12.88
CA TYR A 167 4.56 -5.82 -12.92
C TYR A 167 3.49 -5.19 -13.81
N GLY A 168 3.57 -3.89 -14.07
CA GLY A 168 2.57 -3.17 -14.86
C GLY A 168 2.55 -3.62 -16.32
N THR A 169 3.72 -3.86 -16.93
CA THR A 169 3.84 -4.29 -18.33
C THR A 169 3.30 -5.70 -18.59
N THR A 170 3.43 -6.62 -17.62
CA THR A 170 2.94 -8.01 -17.75
C THR A 170 1.43 -8.16 -17.58
N ALA A 171 0.76 -7.21 -16.90
CA ALA A 171 -0.69 -7.21 -16.76
C ALA A 171 -1.42 -6.79 -18.06
N TYR A 172 -0.76 -6.00 -18.92
CA TYR A 172 -1.36 -5.47 -20.16
C TYR A 172 -1.16 -6.34 -21.41
N GLU A 173 -0.32 -7.38 -21.36
CA GLU A 173 -0.11 -8.30 -22.50
C GLU A 173 -1.05 -9.52 -22.46
N LYS A 174 -1.95 -9.60 -21.46
CA LYS A 174 -2.92 -10.70 -21.32
C LYS A 174 -4.36 -10.35 -21.72
N ASP A 175 -4.60 -9.14 -22.20
CA ASP A 175 -5.89 -8.70 -22.75
C ASP A 175 -5.84 -8.52 -24.28
#